data_AF-T2M960-F1
#
_entry.id   AF-T2M960-F1
#
_cell.length_a   1.000
_cell.length_b   1.000
_cell.length_c   1.000
_cell.angle_alpha   90.00
_cell.angle_beta   90.00
_cell.angle_gamma   90.00
#
_symmetry.space_group_name_H-M   'P 1'
#
loop_
_entity.id
_entity.type
_entity.pdbx_description
1 polymer ?
#
loop_
_entity_poly.entity_id
_entity_poly.type
_entity_poly.pdbx_seq_one_letter_code
_entity_poly.pdbx_strand_id
1 'polypeptide(L)'
;MKSMHKADDENDASSGPPKKVIKFRNYTPQDPLLKEKKIEKAKPAKVLENIGEHLEKGKLQTAVEDVDLTTLAPRKPDWDLKRDVTNRMDKLEKRTQKAIVELIRERLNAEDDLSKVVNIATD
;
A
#
# COMPACT_ATOMS: atom_id res chain seq x y z
N MET A 1 -1.25 -86.06 27.83
CA MET A 1 -0.08 -86.14 26.91
C MET A 1 -0.53 -85.51 25.59
N LYS A 2 -0.27 -84.21 25.34
CA LYS A 2 0.97 -83.57 24.87
C LYS A 2 1.25 -83.84 23.38
N SER A 3 1.04 -82.80 22.57
CA SER A 3 1.79 -82.50 21.34
C SER A 3 1.27 -81.17 20.78
N MET A 4 1.84 -80.02 21.18
CA MET A 4 2.91 -79.34 20.44
C MET A 4 2.48 -78.92 19.02
N HIS A 5 2.22 -77.63 18.83
CA HIS A 5 2.89 -76.83 17.80
C HIS A 5 3.33 -75.53 18.48
N LYS A 6 4.60 -75.57 18.90
CA LYS A 6 5.35 -74.44 19.40
C LYS A 6 5.94 -73.72 18.18
N ALA A 7 6.07 -72.40 18.34
CA ALA A 7 6.60 -71.43 17.40
C ALA A 7 7.85 -71.88 16.66
N ASP A 8 7.92 -71.50 15.39
CA ASP A 8 9.17 -71.21 14.70
C ASP A 8 9.15 -69.76 14.22
N ASP A 9 10.35 -69.22 14.27
CA ASP A 9 10.78 -67.84 14.36
C ASP A 9 11.28 -67.33 13.00
N GLU A 10 11.55 -66.04 12.97
CA GLU A 10 12.46 -65.34 12.05
C GLU A 10 11.98 -64.93 10.63
N ASN A 11 11.73 -63.62 10.53
CA ASN A 11 12.53 -62.68 9.74
C ASN A 11 12.85 -63.10 8.28
N ASP A 12 12.11 -62.55 7.32
CA ASP A 12 12.58 -62.44 5.93
C ASP A 12 12.34 -61.03 5.37
N ALA A 13 13.38 -60.56 4.70
CA ALA A 13 13.61 -59.21 4.27
C ALA A 13 12.78 -58.84 3.02
N SER A 14 12.35 -57.58 3.01
CA SER A 14 12.07 -56.72 1.85
C SER A 14 11.96 -57.35 0.44
N SER A 15 10.74 -57.58 -0.06
CA SER A 15 10.42 -57.41 -1.51
C SER A 15 8.93 -57.31 -1.87
N GLY A 16 8.07 -56.76 -1.01
CA GLY A 16 6.63 -56.57 -1.31
C GLY A 16 6.20 -55.12 -1.13
N PRO A 17 5.27 -54.58 -1.97
CA PRO A 17 4.79 -53.21 -1.81
C PRO A 17 4.21 -53.01 -0.41
N PRO A 18 4.37 -51.81 0.20
CA PRO A 18 4.02 -51.58 1.60
C PRO A 18 2.54 -51.94 1.85
N LYS A 19 2.30 -52.85 2.81
CA LYS A 19 0.95 -53.27 3.20
C LYS A 19 0.16 -52.05 3.68
N LYS A 20 -0.82 -51.59 2.88
CA LYS A 20 -1.64 -50.41 3.19
C LYS A 20 -2.55 -50.70 4.38
N VAL A 21 -2.34 -50.01 5.49
CA VAL A 21 -3.20 -50.11 6.68
C VAL A 21 -4.40 -49.17 6.53
N ILE A 22 -5.61 -49.71 6.70
CA ILE A 22 -6.87 -48.96 6.64
C ILE A 22 -6.94 -48.03 7.86
N LYS A 23 -7.17 -46.73 7.63
CA LYS A 23 -7.33 -45.71 8.67
C LYS A 23 -8.67 -45.01 8.49
N PHE A 24 -9.43 -44.86 9.58
CA PHE A 24 -10.74 -44.22 9.53
C PHE A 24 -10.66 -42.75 9.97
N ARG A 25 -11.04 -41.84 9.07
CA ARG A 25 -11.05 -40.38 9.31
C ARG A 25 -12.48 -39.87 9.56
N ASN A 26 -13.42 -40.21 8.67
CA ASN A 26 -14.78 -39.65 8.66
C ASN A 26 -15.87 -40.55 9.31
N TYR A 27 -15.55 -41.79 9.67
CA TYR A 27 -16.53 -42.75 10.21
C TYR A 27 -15.97 -43.54 11.41
N THR A 28 -16.86 -44.12 12.22
CA THR A 28 -16.50 -44.98 13.36
C THR A 28 -17.02 -46.40 13.10
N PRO A 29 -16.15 -47.37 12.79
CA PRO A 29 -16.53 -48.77 12.61
C PRO A 29 -17.27 -49.35 13.83
N GLN A 30 -18.24 -50.24 13.61
CA GLN A 30 -18.95 -50.92 14.70
C GLN A 30 -18.09 -52.03 15.33
N ASP A 31 -17.23 -52.68 14.54
CA ASP A 31 -16.34 -53.74 14.98
C ASP A 31 -15.21 -53.25 15.90
N PRO A 32 -14.89 -53.97 16.99
CA PRO A 32 -13.91 -53.53 17.99
C PRO A 32 -12.49 -53.41 17.41
N LEU A 33 -12.08 -54.36 16.57
CA LEU A 33 -10.74 -54.38 15.94
C LEU A 33 -10.50 -53.22 14.95
N LEU A 34 -11.59 -52.63 14.43
CA LEU A 34 -11.54 -51.55 13.44
C LEU A 34 -11.67 -50.17 14.09
N LYS A 35 -12.23 -50.09 15.32
CA LYS A 35 -12.30 -48.86 16.13
C LYS A 35 -10.93 -48.36 16.55
N GLU A 36 -10.00 -49.26 16.86
CA GLU A 36 -8.61 -48.93 17.24
C GLU A 36 -7.83 -48.25 16.10
N LYS A 37 -8.27 -48.44 14.84
CA LYS A 37 -7.64 -47.85 13.64
C LYS A 37 -8.22 -46.47 13.28
N LYS A 38 -8.99 -45.86 14.19
CA LYS A 38 -9.54 -44.51 14.01
C LYS A 38 -8.50 -43.46 14.33
N ILE A 39 -8.34 -42.50 13.43
CA ILE A 39 -7.41 -41.38 13.63
C ILE A 39 -8.04 -40.40 14.64
N GLU A 40 -7.27 -40.01 15.65
CA GLU A 40 -7.68 -38.98 16.60
C GLU A 40 -7.88 -37.64 15.90
N LYS A 41 -8.94 -36.92 16.27
CA LYS A 41 -9.21 -35.59 15.73
C LYS A 41 -8.13 -34.63 16.22
N ALA A 42 -7.43 -33.98 15.29
CA ALA A 42 -6.46 -32.95 15.62
C ALA A 42 -7.14 -31.81 16.38
N LYS A 43 -6.56 -31.41 17.51
CA LYS A 43 -6.99 -30.19 18.23
C LYS A 43 -6.56 -28.98 17.39
N PRO A 44 -7.41 -27.95 17.23
CA PRO A 44 -7.00 -26.73 16.54
C PRO A 44 -5.83 -26.09 17.29
N ALA A 45 -4.88 -25.52 16.54
CA ALA A 45 -3.74 -24.82 17.11
C ALA A 45 -4.22 -23.67 18.01
N LYS A 46 -3.47 -23.36 19.08
CA LYS A 46 -3.77 -22.24 19.98
C LYS A 46 -3.47 -20.92 19.27
N VAL A 47 -4.47 -20.36 18.58
CA VAL A 47 -4.33 -19.14 17.78
C VAL A 47 -4.18 -17.87 18.65
N LEU A 48 -4.47 -17.96 19.95
CA LEU A 48 -4.50 -16.83 20.87
C LEU A 48 -3.15 -16.11 21.02
N GLU A 49 -2.04 -16.84 21.04
CA GLU A 49 -0.69 -16.27 21.20
C GLU A 49 -0.29 -15.46 19.96
N ASN A 50 -0.63 -15.95 18.77
CA ASN A 50 -0.34 -15.28 17.49
C ASN A 50 -1.13 -13.97 17.32
N ILE A 51 -2.34 -13.90 17.89
CA ILE A 51 -3.19 -12.69 17.84
C ILE A 51 -2.54 -11.56 18.64
N GLY A 52 -1.96 -11.86 19.80
CA GLY A 52 -1.26 -10.87 20.64
C GLY A 52 -0.09 -10.23 19.89
N GLU A 53 0.78 -11.05 19.30
CA GLU A 53 1.93 -10.55 18.54
C GLU A 53 1.53 -9.71 17.32
N HIS A 54 0.46 -10.07 16.62
CA HIS A 54 -0.01 -9.30 15.47
C HIS A 54 -0.63 -7.97 15.87
N LEU A 55 -1.29 -7.93 17.04
CA LEU A 55 -1.92 -6.72 17.56
C LEU A 55 -0.87 -5.71 18.07
N GLU A 56 0.23 -6.16 18.65
CA GLU A 56 1.35 -5.28 19.01
C GLU A 56 2.09 -4.74 17.78
N LYS A 57 2.34 -5.58 16.77
CA LYS A 57 2.95 -5.15 15.50
C LYS A 57 2.11 -4.10 14.77
N GLY A 58 0.77 -4.22 14.83
CA GLY A 58 -0.15 -3.25 14.24
C GLY A 58 -0.12 -1.87 14.93
N LYS A 59 0.08 -1.82 16.25
CA LYS A 59 0.17 -0.56 17.02
C LYS A 59 1.45 0.23 16.75
N LEU A 60 2.55 -0.46 16.44
CA LEU A 60 3.84 0.19 16.15
C LEU A 60 3.88 0.79 14.73
N GLN A 61 3.09 0.26 13.80
CA GLN A 61 3.03 0.75 12.42
C GLN A 61 2.09 1.95 12.23
N THR A 62 1.29 2.32 13.23
CA THR A 62 0.35 3.45 13.15
C THR A 62 0.97 4.83 13.37
N ALA A 63 2.28 4.94 13.62
CA ALA A 63 2.99 6.21 13.62
C ALA A 63 3.39 6.64 12.19
N VAL A 64 2.44 6.54 11.25
CA VAL A 64 2.58 7.14 9.92
C VAL A 64 2.30 8.62 10.10
N GLU A 65 3.31 9.46 9.83
CA GLU A 65 3.19 10.90 9.68
C GLU A 65 1.89 11.24 8.95
N ASP A 66 1.11 12.14 9.53
CA ASP A 66 -0.19 12.57 9.03
C ASP A 66 -0.13 12.86 7.52
N VAL A 67 -0.58 11.88 6.72
CA VAL A 67 -0.68 12.02 5.27
C VAL A 67 -1.81 13.01 5.02
N ASP A 68 -1.44 14.23 4.63
CA ASP A 68 -2.36 15.31 4.30
C ASP A 68 -3.32 14.87 3.17
N LEU A 69 -4.57 14.56 3.54
CA LEU A 69 -5.62 14.04 2.64
C LEU A 69 -5.89 14.95 1.44
N THR A 70 -5.45 16.21 1.47
CA THR A 70 -5.57 17.15 0.36
C THR A 70 -4.60 16.87 -0.80
N THR A 71 -3.51 16.12 -0.57
CA THR A 71 -2.60 15.66 -1.63
C THR A 71 -3.02 14.32 -2.23
N LEU A 72 -3.78 13.51 -1.50
CA LEU A 72 -4.23 12.18 -1.93
C LEU A 72 -5.52 12.22 -2.77
N ALA A 73 -6.29 13.31 -2.68
CA ALA A 73 -7.51 13.49 -3.46
C ALA A 73 -7.21 13.68 -4.97
N PRO A 74 -8.06 13.17 -5.87
CA PRO A 74 -7.96 13.47 -7.30
C PRO A 74 -8.00 14.98 -7.54
N ARG A 75 -6.90 15.55 -8.03
CA ARG A 75 -6.82 16.97 -8.36
C ARG A 75 -7.58 17.27 -9.65
N LYS A 76 -7.95 18.54 -9.86
CA LYS A 76 -8.55 18.99 -11.12
C LYS A 76 -7.60 18.67 -12.29
N PRO A 77 -8.13 18.31 -13.47
CA PRO A 77 -7.30 18.01 -14.65
C PRO A 77 -6.38 19.19 -15.04
N ASP A 78 -6.84 20.43 -14.82
CA ASP A 78 -6.08 21.65 -15.15
C ASP A 78 -5.07 22.08 -14.07
N TRP A 79 -4.95 21.35 -12.96
CA TRP A 79 -4.13 21.81 -11.83
C TRP A 79 -2.65 21.90 -12.21
N ASP A 80 -2.20 20.95 -13.03
CA ASP A 80 -0.82 20.85 -13.48
C ASP A 80 -0.50 21.98 -14.47
N LEU A 81 -1.43 22.23 -15.39
CA LEU A 81 -1.35 23.34 -16.33
C LEU A 81 -1.24 24.69 -15.59
N LYS A 82 -2.06 24.88 -14.56
CA LYS A 82 -2.01 26.12 -13.75
C LYS A 82 -0.66 26.28 -13.06
N ARG A 83 -0.12 25.21 -12.47
CA ARG A 83 1.17 25.26 -11.78
C ARG A 83 2.33 25.58 -12.71
N ASP A 84 2.31 25.01 -13.92
CA ASP A 84 3.42 25.18 -14.86
C ASP A 84 3.36 26.53 -15.59
N VAL A 85 2.14 27.09 -15.77
CA VAL A 85 1.91 28.40 -16.40
C VAL A 85 2.13 29.57 -15.44
N THR A 86 1.82 29.43 -14.14
CA THR A 86 1.91 30.55 -13.17
C THR A 86 3.28 31.21 -13.13
N ASN A 87 4.37 30.44 -13.07
CA ASN A 87 5.73 31.02 -13.03
C ASN A 87 6.06 31.83 -14.30
N ARG A 88 5.51 31.44 -15.46
CA ARG A 88 5.69 32.19 -16.72
C ARG A 88 4.84 33.46 -16.71
N MET A 89 3.61 33.38 -16.21
CA MET A 89 2.71 34.53 -16.08
C MET A 89 3.24 35.56 -15.10
N ASP A 90 3.72 35.16 -13.92
CA ASP A 90 4.29 36.07 -12.92
C ASP A 90 5.46 36.89 -13.50
N LYS A 91 6.34 36.24 -14.29
CA LYS A 91 7.46 36.91 -14.96
C LYS A 91 6.98 37.87 -16.05
N LEU A 92 5.96 37.49 -16.79
CA LEU A 92 5.40 38.32 -17.85
C LEU A 92 4.68 39.53 -17.27
N GLU A 93 3.82 39.33 -16.27
CA GLU A 93 3.08 40.39 -15.57
C GLU A 93 4.01 41.46 -15.00
N LYS A 94 5.12 41.07 -14.36
CA LYS A 94 6.13 42.02 -13.86
C LYS A 94 6.74 42.87 -14.97
N ARG A 95 7.02 42.28 -16.14
CA ARG A 95 7.55 43.01 -17.30
C ARG A 95 6.50 43.92 -17.91
N THR A 96 5.26 43.46 -18.03
CA THR A 96 4.13 44.24 -18.53
C THR A 96 3.88 45.44 -17.63
N GLN A 97 3.85 45.27 -16.31
CA GLN A 97 3.74 46.37 -15.35
C GLN A 97 4.89 47.38 -15.51
N LYS A 98 6.13 46.90 -15.67
CA LYS A 98 7.28 47.79 -15.90
C LYS A 98 7.12 48.59 -17.20
N ALA A 99 6.72 47.95 -18.29
CA ALA A 99 6.49 48.61 -19.57
C ALA A 99 5.34 49.64 -19.48
N ILE A 100 4.26 49.31 -18.75
CA ILE A 100 3.16 50.24 -18.48
C ILE A 100 3.68 51.48 -17.72
N VAL A 101 4.50 51.29 -16.68
CA VAL A 101 5.08 52.39 -15.92
C VAL A 101 6.01 53.26 -16.79
N GLU A 102 6.82 52.65 -17.65
CA GLU A 102 7.68 53.37 -18.60
C GLU A 102 6.85 54.19 -19.60
N LEU A 103 5.81 53.61 -20.20
CA LEU A 103 4.89 54.32 -21.10
C LEU A 103 4.19 55.49 -20.43
N ILE A 104 3.77 55.35 -19.17
CA ILE A 104 3.16 56.44 -18.41
C ILE A 104 4.18 57.57 -18.17
N ARG A 105 5.43 57.22 -17.81
CA ARG A 105 6.50 58.21 -17.62
C ARG A 105 6.81 58.98 -18.90
N GLU A 106 6.92 58.28 -20.03
CA GLU A 106 7.16 58.91 -21.34
C GLU A 106 6.03 59.88 -21.71
N ARG A 107 4.77 59.48 -21.49
CA ARG A 107 3.61 60.35 -21.76
C ARG A 107 3.59 61.60 -20.89
N LEU A 108 3.83 61.45 -19.58
CA LEU A 108 3.87 62.60 -18.67
C LEU A 108 5.00 63.57 -19.03
N ASN A 109 6.19 63.05 -19.34
CA ASN A 109 7.31 63.91 -19.76
C ASN A 109 7.01 64.63 -21.09
N ALA A 110 6.37 63.95 -22.05
CA ALA A 110 5.98 64.56 -23.31
C ALA A 110 4.94 65.67 -23.13
N GLU A 111 3.96 65.49 -22.23
CA GLU A 111 2.98 66.53 -21.88
C GLU A 111 3.63 67.70 -21.12
N ASP A 112 4.55 67.43 -20.19
CA ASP A 112 5.31 68.46 -19.47
C ASP A 112 6.22 69.26 -20.42
N ASP A 113 6.84 68.61 -21.40
CA ASP A 113 7.67 69.31 -22.39
C ASP A 113 6.82 70.10 -23.38
N LEU A 114 5.68 69.56 -23.83
CA LEU A 114 4.70 70.29 -24.63
C LEU A 114 4.17 71.53 -23.89
N SER A 115 3.81 71.39 -22.62
CA SER A 115 3.30 72.51 -21.82
C SER A 115 4.38 73.57 -21.56
N LYS A 116 5.64 73.19 -21.32
CA LYS A 116 6.77 74.13 -21.25
C LYS A 116 7.01 74.85 -22.57
N VAL A 117 6.99 74.15 -23.71
CA VAL A 117 7.18 74.76 -25.03
C VAL A 117 6.03 75.71 -25.37
N VAL A 118 4.79 75.35 -25.05
CA VAL A 118 3.62 76.23 -25.22
C VAL A 118 3.75 77.48 -24.36
N ASN A 119 4.14 77.35 -23.08
CA ASN A 119 4.32 78.50 -22.19
C ASN A 119 5.46 79.43 -22.67
N ILE A 120 6.56 78.88 -23.20
CA ILE A 120 7.66 79.66 -23.81
C ILE A 120 7.20 80.39 -25.08
N ALA A 121 6.27 79.82 -25.85
CA ALA A 121 5.77 80.42 -27.09
C ALA A 121 4.69 81.50 -26.84
N THR A 122 4.16 81.59 -25.62
CA THR A 122 3.09 82.53 -25.25
C THR A 122 3.55 83.75 -24.43
N ASP A 123 4.82 83.81 -24.03
CA ASP A 123 5.50 84.99 -23.46
C ASP A 123 6.30 85.74 -24.55
#